data_AF-A0A968NWK1-F1
#
_entry.id   AF-A0A968NWK1-F1
#
_cell.length_a   1.000
_cell.length_b   1.000
_cell.length_c   1.000
_cell.angle_alpha   90.00
_cell.angle_beta   90.00
_cell.angle_gamma   90.00
#
_symmetry.space_group_name_H-M   'P 1'
#
loop_
_entity.id
_entity.type
_entity.pdbx_description
1 polymer ?
#
loop_
_entity_poly.entity_id
_entity_poly.type
_entity_poly.pdbx_seq_one_letter_code
_entity_poly.pdbx_strand_id
1 'polypeptide(L)'
;MKDEQIEDVLKSFGIYISEIDENARLSGYGLDSLMTMELVLRLEAAIGRQIPDTLLLEENLISVAALRNLIGRLFTQDGSIS
;
A
#
# COMPACT_ATOMS: atom_id res chain seq x y z
N MET A 1 8.82 -3.21 -13.23
CA MET A 1 9.73 -3.46 -12.10
C MET A 1 9.16 -2.93 -10.79
N LYS A 2 9.00 -1.61 -10.58
CA LYS A 2 8.45 -1.08 -9.31
C LYS A 2 7.00 -1.54 -9.03
N ASP A 3 6.14 -1.55 -10.05
CA ASP A 3 4.74 -2.00 -9.90
C ASP A 3 4.62 -3.48 -9.51
N GLU A 4 5.44 -4.33 -10.12
CA GLU A 4 5.51 -5.78 -9.86
C GLU A 4 6.00 -6.08 -8.44
N GLN A 5 6.99 -5.34 -7.94
CA GLN A 5 7.49 -5.49 -6.57
C GLN A 5 6.43 -5.13 -5.51
N ILE A 6 5.59 -4.12 -5.78
CA ILE A 6 4.50 -3.78 -4.85
C ILE A 6 3.39 -4.83 -4.90
N GLU A 7 3.05 -5.32 -6.09
CA GLU A 7 2.08 -6.40 -6.23
C GLU A 7 2.55 -7.66 -5.49
N ASP A 8 3.84 -7.99 -5.55
CA ASP A 8 4.44 -9.09 -4.78
C ASP A 8 4.38 -8.85 -3.26
N VAL A 9 4.62 -7.62 -2.81
CA VAL A 9 4.45 -7.26 -1.39
C VAL A 9 3.00 -7.48 -0.96
N LEU A 10 2.02 -7.00 -1.72
CA LEU A 10 0.60 -7.17 -1.40
C LEU A 10 0.19 -8.64 -1.40
N LYS A 11 0.61 -9.41 -2.41
CA LYS A 11 0.38 -10.88 -2.47
C LYS A 11 0.98 -11.60 -1.27
N SER A 12 2.13 -11.15 -0.76
CA SER A 12 2.75 -11.75 0.44
C SER A 12 1.92 -11.58 1.71
N PHE A 13 1.00 -10.60 1.74
CA PHE A 13 0.01 -10.41 2.80
C PHE A 13 -1.35 -11.05 2.48
N GLY A 14 -1.46 -11.81 1.38
CA GLY A 14 -2.73 -12.37 0.91
C GLY A 14 -3.67 -11.35 0.26
N ILE A 15 -3.14 -10.18 -0.10
CA ILE A 15 -3.90 -9.08 -0.71
C ILE A 15 -3.83 -9.25 -2.24
N TYR A 16 -4.85 -9.85 -2.84
CA TYR A 16 -5.00 -9.98 -4.29
C TYR A 16 -5.89 -8.86 -4.83
N ILE A 17 -5.28 -7.84 -5.48
CA ILE A 17 -5.99 -6.63 -5.96
C ILE A 17 -7.25 -6.97 -6.80
N SER A 18 -7.25 -8.09 -7.53
CA SER A 18 -8.37 -8.52 -8.38
C SER A 18 -9.53 -9.19 -7.65
N GLU A 19 -9.37 -9.59 -6.38
CA GLU A 19 -10.36 -10.40 -5.63
C GLU A 19 -10.86 -9.72 -4.35
N ILE A 20 -10.40 -8.50 -4.09
CA ILE A 20 -10.69 -7.80 -2.85
C ILE A 20 -11.91 -6.88 -3.01
N ASP A 21 -12.81 -6.92 -2.02
CA ASP A 21 -13.79 -5.85 -1.83
C ASP A 21 -13.05 -4.55 -1.45
N GLU A 22 -13.01 -3.60 -2.38
CA GLU A 22 -12.32 -2.32 -2.21
C GLU A 22 -12.81 -1.51 -1.00
N ASN A 23 -14.06 -1.74 -0.57
CA ASN A 23 -14.67 -1.06 0.58
C ASN A 23 -14.41 -1.78 1.91
N ALA A 24 -13.89 -3.01 1.86
CA ALA A 24 -13.59 -3.75 3.07
C ALA A 24 -12.40 -3.13 3.81
N ARG A 25 -12.49 -3.17 5.13
CA ARG A 25 -11.44 -2.69 6.03
C ARG A 25 -10.24 -3.62 5.95
N LEU A 26 -9.03 -3.07 6.00
CA LEU A 26 -7.79 -3.87 6.04
C LEU A 26 -7.78 -4.84 7.23
N SER A 27 -8.33 -4.42 8.38
CA SER A 27 -8.48 -5.29 9.56
C SER A 27 -9.37 -6.52 9.32
N GLY A 28 -10.31 -6.45 8.38
CA GLY A 28 -11.11 -7.59 7.95
C GLY A 28 -10.31 -8.66 7.20
N TYR A 29 -9.15 -8.29 6.65
CA TYR A 29 -8.19 -9.17 5.99
C TYR A 29 -7.02 -9.59 6.90
N GLY A 30 -7.13 -9.34 8.22
CA GLY A 30 -6.08 -9.67 9.18
C GLY A 30 -4.91 -8.68 9.22
N LEU A 31 -5.00 -7.55 8.51
CA LEU A 31 -4.05 -6.45 8.63
C LEU A 31 -4.46 -5.56 9.80
N ASP A 32 -4.03 -5.93 11.00
CA ASP A 32 -4.11 -5.09 12.19
C ASP A 32 -3.02 -3.99 12.18
N SER A 33 -2.94 -3.19 13.24
CA SER A 33 -1.98 -2.08 13.34
C SER A 33 -0.51 -2.52 13.21
N LEU A 34 -0.15 -3.74 13.64
CA LEU A 34 1.22 -4.24 13.55
C LEU A 34 1.53 -4.71 12.13
N MET A 35 0.61 -5.46 11.53
CA MET A 35 0.69 -5.89 10.13
C MET A 35 0.69 -4.71 9.15
N THR A 36 -0.05 -3.65 9.49
CA THR A 36 -0.06 -2.39 8.71
C THR A 36 1.31 -1.74 8.71
N MET A 37 2.01 -1.74 9.86
CA MET A 37 3.35 -1.18 9.95
C MET A 37 4.38 -2.03 9.18
N GLU A 38 4.24 -3.36 9.22
CA GLU A 38 5.08 -4.26 8.41
C GLU A 38 4.86 -4.03 6.91
N LEU A 39 3.61 -3.84 6.48
CA LEU A 39 3.28 -3.49 5.10
C LEU A 39 3.97 -2.19 4.68
N VAL A 40 3.92 -1.14 5.50
CA VAL A 40 4.61 0.13 5.23
C VAL A 40 6.11 -0.09 5.06
N LEU A 41 6.77 -0.81 5.97
CA LEU A 41 8.20 -1.09 5.88
C LEU A 41 8.57 -1.86 4.60
N ARG A 42 7.75 -2.84 4.20
CA ARG A 42 7.97 -3.59 2.96
C ARG A 42 7.74 -2.75 1.71
N LEU A 43 6.75 -1.85 1.72
CA LEU A 43 6.53 -0.90 0.64
C LEU A 43 7.73 0.05 0.49
N GLU A 44 8.22 0.62 1.60
CA GLU A 44 9.42 1.47 1.62
C GLU A 44 10.66 0.76 1.06
N ALA A 45 10.86 -0.51 1.47
CA ALA A 45 11.94 -1.34 0.97
C ALA A 45 11.81 -1.61 -0.54
N ALA A 46 10.59 -1.87 -1.03
CA ALA A 46 10.32 -2.11 -2.45
C ALA A 46 10.54 -0.86 -3.32
N ILE A 47 10.13 0.33 -2.83
CA ILE A 47 10.29 1.59 -3.57
C ILE A 47 11.67 2.23 -3.38
N GLY A 48 12.45 1.77 -2.39
CA GLY A 48 13.79 2.27 -2.08
C GLY A 48 13.82 3.66 -1.41
N ARG A 49 12.71 4.08 -0.79
CA ARG A 49 12.58 5.36 -0.08
C ARG A 49 11.53 5.28 1.02
N GLN A 50 11.61 6.18 1.99
CA GLN A 50 10.57 6.32 3.01
C GLN A 50 9.29 6.90 2.42
N ILE A 51 8.15 6.42 2.93
CA ILE A 51 6.84 7.00 2.65
C ILE A 51 6.68 8.18 3.63
N PRO A 52 6.39 9.40 3.15
CA PRO A 52 6.16 10.54 4.04
C PRO A 52 5.05 10.26 5.06
N ASP A 53 5.24 10.66 6.32
CA ASP A 53 4.24 10.50 7.39
C ASP A 53 2.88 11.12 7.05
N THR A 54 2.89 12.18 6.23
CA THR A 54 1.67 12.83 5.71
C THR A 54 0.83 11.94 4.79
N LEU A 55 1.41 10.83 4.32
CA LEU A 55 0.74 9.79 3.55
C LEU A 55 0.36 8.56 4.40
N LEU A 56 0.97 8.39 5.58
CA LEU A 56 0.72 7.26 6.52
C LEU A 56 -0.41 7.55 7.51
N LEU A 57 -1.37 8.38 7.12
CA LEU A 57 -2.55 8.70 7.92
C LEU A 57 -3.54 7.52 7.92
N GLU A 58 -4.31 7.36 9.00
CA GLU A 58 -5.25 6.24 9.18
C GLU A 58 -6.24 6.13 8.00
N GLU A 59 -6.73 7.25 7.48
CA GLU A 59 -7.64 7.28 6.34
C GLU A 59 -7.04 6.69 5.06
N ASN A 60 -5.71 6.68 4.92
CA ASN A 60 -5.01 6.08 3.78
C ASN A 60 -4.74 4.58 3.98
N LEU A 61 -4.97 4.05 5.19
CA LEU A 61 -4.67 2.69 5.60
C LEU A 61 -5.91 1.96 6.17
N ILE A 62 -7.10 2.58 6.14
CA ILE A 62 -8.32 2.01 6.73
C ILE A 62 -8.97 0.93 5.86
N SER A 63 -8.84 1.06 4.53
CA SER A 63 -9.47 0.19 3.55
C SER A 63 -8.54 -0.11 2.39
N VAL A 64 -8.93 -1.09 1.58
CA VAL A 64 -8.17 -1.51 0.42
C VAL A 64 -8.14 -0.41 -0.65
N ALA A 65 -9.27 0.26 -0.89
CA ALA A 65 -9.33 1.40 -1.79
C ALA A 65 -8.38 2.53 -1.35
N ALA A 66 -8.32 2.80 -0.05
CA ALA A 66 -7.45 3.83 0.51
C ALA A 66 -5.96 3.47 0.29
N LEU A 67 -5.59 2.22 0.60
CA LEU A 67 -4.23 1.71 0.37
C LEU A 67 -3.85 1.76 -1.12
N ARG A 68 -4.77 1.37 -2.02
CA ARG A 68 -4.58 1.46 -3.47
C ARG A 68 -4.34 2.90 -3.92
N ASN A 69 -5.11 3.85 -3.40
CA ASN A 69 -4.94 5.28 -3.71
C ASN A 69 -3.60 5.81 -3.20
N LEU A 70 -3.17 5.41 -2.00
CA LEU A 70 -1.84 5.71 -1.48
C LEU A 70 -0.74 5.22 -2.44
N ILE A 71 -0.80 3.95 -2.82
CA ILE A 71 0.16 3.34 -3.76
C ILE A 71 0.16 4.11 -5.09
N GLY A 72 -1.01 4.43 -5.65
CA GLY A 72 -1.11 5.22 -6.88
C GLY A 72 -0.49 6.62 -6.77
N ARG A 73 -0.61 7.27 -5.61
CA ARG A 73 0.02 8.58 -5.32
C ARG A 73 1.54 8.47 -5.22
N LEU A 74 2.07 7.39 -4.67
CA LEU A 74 3.52 7.16 -4.59
C LEU A 74 4.15 7.06 -5.99
N PHE A 75 3.41 6.52 -6.96
CA PHE A 75 3.86 6.41 -8.36
C PHE A 75 3.67 7.68 -9.18
N THR A 76 2.58 8.43 -8.96
CA THR A 76 2.37 9.70 -9.68
C THR A 76 3.33 10.80 -9.25
N GLN A 77 3.88 10.74 -8.03
CA GLN A 77 4.93 11.67 -7.59
C GLN A 77 6.34 11.34 -8.12
N ASP A 78 6.55 10.17 -8.74
CA ASP A 78 7.78 9.83 -9.47
C ASP A 78 7.71 10.31 -10.95
N GLY A 79 6.56 10.82 -11.38
CA GLY A 79 6.29 11.33 -12.72
C GLY A 79 6.53 12.84 -12.85
N SER A 80 7.79 13.28 -12.73
CA SER A 80 8.19 14.52 -13.39
C SER A 80 8.14 14.27 -14.89
N ILE A 81 7.02 14.65 -15.52
CA ILE A 81 6.92 14.75 -16.97
C ILE A 81 7.98 15.77 -17.41
N SER A 82 9.05 15.28 -18.04
CA SER A 82 9.84 16.03 -19.02
C SER A 82 9.47 15.51 -20.40
#